data_AF-A0A9X1ZA05-F1
#
_entry.id   AF-A0A9X1ZA05-F1
#
_cell.length_a   1.000
_cell.length_b   1.000
_cell.length_c   1.000
_cell.angle_alpha   90.00
_cell.angle_beta   90.00
_cell.angle_gamma   90.00
#
_symmetry.space_group_name_H-M   'P 1'
#
loop_
_entity.id
_entity.type
_entity.pdbx_description
1 polymer ?
#
loop_
_entity_poly.entity_id
_entity_poly.type
_entity_poly.pdbx_seq_one_letter_code
_entity_poly.pdbx_strand_id
1 'polypeptide(L)' 'MSYEQLIKHFKTVTDIDLAIDHLSKKVKSMRKSAINATTLAEKLAINKEIKAINEINFKLKMNYFALEDELNNA' A
#
# COMPACT_ATOMS: atom_id res chain seq x y z
N MET A 1 4.23 5.04 7.13
CA MET A 1 3.31 5.85 6.33
C MET A 1 1.91 5.30 6.54
N SER A 2 0.98 6.10 7.03
CA SER A 2 -0.42 5.71 7.23
C SER A 2 -1.25 5.92 5.96
N TYR A 3 -2.46 5.36 5.93
CA TYR A 3 -3.41 5.55 4.83
C TYR A 3 -3.77 7.03 4.66
N GLU A 4 -4.03 7.73 5.77
CA GLU A 4 -4.43 9.14 5.82
C GLU A 4 -3.31 10.07 5.35
N GLN A 5 -2.05 9.71 5.62
CA GLN A 5 -0.89 10.43 5.08
C GLN A 5 -0.74 10.22 3.57
N LEU A 6 -1.03 9.02 3.08
CA LEU A 6 -0.88 8.68 1.67
C LEU A 6 -1.87 9.45 0.80
N ILE A 7 -3.16 9.43 1.17
CA ILE A 7 -4.21 10.06 0.35
C ILE A 7 -4.08 11.59 0.26
N LYS A 8 -3.48 12.24 1.27
CA LYS A 8 -3.21 13.69 1.26
C LYS A 8 -2.30 14.15 0.13
N HIS A 9 -1.55 13.23 -0.47
CA HIS A 9 -0.65 13.54 -1.59
C HIS A 9 -1.29 13.29 -2.96
N PHE A 10 -2.48 12.70 -3.01
CA PHE A 10 -3.17 12.46 -4.28
C PHE A 10 -3.73 13.78 -4.82
N LYS A 11 -3.44 14.02 -6.10
CA LYS A 11 -3.96 15.16 -6.86
C LYS A 11 -4.79 14.73 -8.05
N THR A 12 -4.62 13.49 -8.48
CA THR A 12 -5.28 12.89 -9.64
C THR A 12 -5.65 11.45 -9.33
N VAL A 13 -6.64 10.92 -10.05
CA VAL A 13 -7.02 9.50 -9.98
C VAL A 13 -5.82 8.59 -10.29
N THR A 14 -4.96 9.03 -11.21
CA THR A 14 -3.71 8.34 -11.55
C THR A 14 -2.79 8.15 -10.34
N ASP A 15 -2.79 9.07 -9.37
CA ASP A 15 -1.99 8.91 -8.15
C ASP A 15 -2.50 7.73 -7.29
N ILE A 16 -3.82 7.49 -7.28
CA ILE A 16 -4.43 6.35 -6.60
C ILE A 16 -3.97 5.05 -7.26
N ASP A 17 -4.06 4.97 -8.59
CA ASP A 17 -3.65 3.80 -9.37
C ASP A 17 -2.16 3.48 -9.16
N LEU A 18 -1.32 4.51 -9.25
CA LEU A 18 0.12 4.38 -9.04
C LEU A 18 0.44 3.92 -7.61
N ALA A 19 -0.29 4.43 -6.61
CA ALA A 19 -0.12 4.00 -5.23
C ALA A 19 -0.50 2.51 -5.06
N ILE A 20 -1.63 2.07 -5.62
CA ILE A 20 -2.06 0.66 -5.57
C ILE A 20 -1.02 -0.26 -6.23
N ASP A 21 -0.52 0.11 -7.41
CA ASP A 21 0.50 -0.66 -8.12
C ASP A 21 1.82 -0.70 -7.33
N HIS A 22 2.29 0.45 -6.84
CA HIS A 22 3.53 0.53 -6.08
C HIS A 22 3.48 -0.29 -4.78
N LEU A 23 2.38 -0.20 -4.02
CA LEU A 23 2.19 -1.01 -2.81
C LEU A 23 2.13 -2.50 -3.14
N SER A 24 1.49 -2.88 -4.25
CA SER A 24 1.42 -4.26 -4.70
C SER A 24 2.79 -4.81 -5.11
N LYS A 25 3.60 -4.02 -5.83
CA LYS A 25 4.99 -4.35 -6.18
C LYS A 25 5.87 -4.45 -4.94
N LYS A 26 5.72 -3.52 -3.98
CA LYS A 26 6.45 -3.55 -2.70
C LYS A 26 6.17 -4.84 -1.93
N VAL A 27 4.90 -5.24 -1.79
CA VAL A 27 4.53 -6.52 -1.15
C VAL A 27 5.16 -7.71 -1.85
N LYS A 28 5.14 -7.76 -3.19
CA LYS A 28 5.79 -8.83 -3.96
C LYS A 28 7.30 -8.90 -3.68
N SER A 29 7.98 -7.75 -3.65
CA SER A 29 9.41 -7.66 -3.32
C SER A 29 9.68 -8.15 -1.89
N MET A 30 8.93 -7.66 -0.92
CA MET A 30 9.08 -8.05 0.48
C MET A 30 8.80 -9.53 0.72
N ARG A 31 7.85 -10.13 0.00
CA ARG A 31 7.62 -11.58 0.06
C ARG A 31 8.85 -12.37 -0.38
N LYS A 32 9.57 -11.90 -1.41
CA LYS A 32 10.86 -12.50 -1.80
C LYS A 32 11.90 -12.33 -0.69
N SER A 33 11.99 -11.16 -0.07
CA SER A 33 12.86 -10.94 1.09
C SER A 33 12.51 -11.85 2.27
N ALA A 34 11.23 -12.10 2.54
CA ALA A 34 10.78 -12.98 3.62
C ALA A 34 11.13 -14.46 3.38
N ILE A 35 11.19 -14.89 2.11
CA ILE A 35 11.66 -16.23 1.72
C ILE A 35 13.17 -16.36 1.96
N ASN A 36 13.93 -15.31 1.68
CA ASN A 36 15.38 -15.28 1.81
C ASN A 36 15.88 -14.90 3.22
N ALA A 37 14.97 -14.58 4.15
CA ALA A 37 15.31 -14.22 5.52
C ALA A 37 15.95 -15.41 6.26
N THR A 38 17.08 -15.15 6.93
CA THR A 38 17.87 -16.20 7.59
C THR A 38 17.37 -16.50 9.00
N THR A 39 16.69 -15.54 9.63
CA THR A 39 16.17 -15.68 10.99
C THR A 39 14.65 -15.58 11.03
N LEU A 40 14.06 -16.21 12.05
CA LEU A 40 12.63 -16.07 12.34
C LEU A 40 12.25 -14.62 12.66
N ALA A 41 13.12 -13.89 13.36
CA ALA A 41 12.89 -12.50 13.73
C ALA A 41 12.77 -11.59 12.50
N GLU A 42 13.68 -11.73 11.53
CA GLU A 42 13.61 -11.01 10.24
C GLU A 42 12.33 -11.34 9.49
N LYS A 43 11.98 -12.63 9.39
CA LYS A 43 10.76 -13.07 8.70
C LYS A 43 9.50 -12.50 9.34
N LEU A 44 9.44 -12.46 10.67
CA LEU A 44 8.31 -11.86 11.40
C LEU A 44 8.22 -10.35 11.18
N ALA A 45 9.36 -9.64 11.19
CA ALA A 45 9.39 -8.20 10.92
C ALA A 45 8.88 -7.88 9.50
N ILE A 46 9.37 -8.60 8.49
CA ILE A 46 8.94 -8.44 7.09
C ILE A 46 7.45 -8.74 6.94
N ASN A 47 6.96 -9.83 7.55
CA ASN A 47 5.53 -10.18 7.49
C ASN A 47 4.63 -9.14 8.17
N LYS A 48 5.08 -8.53 9.27
CA LYS A 48 4.35 -7.45 9.93
C LYS A 48 4.22 -6.22 9.03
N GLU A 49 5.29 -5.86 8.33
CA GLU A 49 5.25 -4.74 7.38
C GLU A 49 4.41 -5.08 6.12
N ILE A 50 4.49 -6.31 5.60
CA ILE A 50 3.59 -6.79 4.52
C ILE A 50 2.13 -6.64 4.93
N LYS A 51 1.77 -7.03 6.16
CA LYS A 51 0.41 -6.89 6.68
C LYS A 51 -0.04 -5.43 6.68
N ALA A 52 0.78 -4.52 7.21
CA ALA A 52 0.47 -3.09 7.24
C ALA A 52 0.27 -2.51 5.83
N ILE A 53 1.11 -2.89 4.86
CA ILE A 53 0.96 -2.44 3.47
C ILE A 53 -0.32 -2.99 2.83
N ASN A 54 -0.64 -4.26 3.08
CA ASN A 54 -1.87 -4.87 2.57
C ASN A 54 -3.13 -4.18 3.14
N GLU A 55 -3.11 -3.80 4.42
CA GLU A 55 -4.21 -3.04 5.04
C GLU A 55 -4.41 -1.68 4.36
N ILE A 56 -3.33 -0.95 4.07
CA ILE A 56 -3.40 0.32 3.33
C ILE A 56 -3.92 0.10 1.90
N ASN A 57 -3.37 -0.89 1.19
CA ASN A 57 -3.77 -1.20 -0.18
C ASN A 57 -5.25 -1.64 -0.25
N PHE A 58 -5.73 -2.38 0.74
CA PHE A 58 -7.14 -2.74 0.87
C PHE A 58 -8.02 -1.51 1.08
N LYS A 59 -7.65 -0.61 2.01
CA LYS A 59 -8.39 0.64 2.23
C LYS A 59 -8.44 1.50 0.97
N LEU A 60 -7.36 1.60 0.20
CA LEU A 60 -7.37 2.33 -1.08
C LEU A 60 -8.38 1.76 -2.05
N LYS A 61 -8.39 0.43 -2.24
CA LYS A 61 -9.35 -0.23 -3.13
C LYS A 61 -10.79 -0.08 -2.68
N MET A 62 -11.05 -0.17 -1.38
CA MET A 62 -12.40 -0.01 -0.82
C MET A 62 -12.94 1.41 -0.99
N ASN A 63 -12.07 2.42 -0.92
CA ASN A 63 -12.45 3.84 -1.00
C ASN A 63 -12.13 4.44 -2.37
N TYR A 64 -11.80 3.63 -3.39
CA TYR A 64 -11.29 4.11 -4.68
C TYR A 64 -12.24 5.13 -5.31
N PHE A 65 -13.52 4.77 -5.46
CA PHE A 65 -14.51 5.63 -6.08
C PHE A 65 -14.79 6.91 -5.28
N ALA A 66 -14.80 6.82 -3.94
CA ALA A 66 -14.96 8.00 -3.10
C ALA A 66 -13.79 8.98 -3.26
N LEU A 67 -12.55 8.48 -3.33
CA LEU A 67 -11.37 9.30 -3.58
C LEU A 67 -11.36 9.87 -5.01
N GLU A 68 -11.80 9.08 -5.99
CA GLU A 68 -11.96 9.54 -7.38
C GLU A 68 -12.99 10.67 -7.46
N ASP A 69 -14.15 10.52 -6.82
CA ASP A 69 -15.18 11.55 -6.74
C ASP A 69 -14.66 12.81 -6.05
N GLU A 70 -13.95 12.69 -4.92
CA GLU A 70 -13.34 13.82 -4.23
C GLU A 70 -12.34 14.57 -5.11
N LEU A 71 -11.49 13.87 -5.86
CA LEU A 71 -10.49 14.47 -6.73
C LEU A 71 -11.08 15.11 -7.99
N ASN A 72 -12.18 14.56 -8.51
CA ASN A 72 -12.86 15.12 -9.68
C ASN A 72 -13.76 16.32 -9.34
N ASN A 73 -14.18 16.45 -8.07
CA ASN A 73 -15.04 17.54 -7.59
C ASN A 73 -14.29 18.63 -6.80
N ALA A 74 -12.98 18.51 -6.62
CA ALA A 74 -12.09 19.49 -5.97
C ALA A 74 -11.55 20.54 -6.96
#